data_AF-A0ABD0MNC9-F1
#
_entry.id   AF-A0ABD0MNC9-F1
#
_cell.length_a   1.000
_cell.length_b   1.000
_cell.length_c   1.000
_cell.angle_alpha   90.00
_cell.angle_beta   90.00
_cell.angle_gamma   90.00
#
_symmetry.space_group_name_H-M   'P 1'
#
loop_
_entity.id
_entity.type
_entity.pdbx_description
1 polymer ?
#
loop_
_entity_poly.entity_id
_entity_poly.type
_entity_poly.pdbx_seq_one_letter_code
_entity_poly.pdbx_strand_id
1 'polypeptide(L)'
;SIVKRCGLPSSGKRREPLRVYQIPQRRRISKDPEQVTMSDLKLQAVKEICYEVALGDFRHSRREMEALAIVKMKELCRMYGKRDAAEKDTWREVAQDVWDTVGIEDERAQETTDGAADGEGGRSGVYNLKAHIDKLTDILQEVKEQNNMKDEEIKALRDRMMKMESIIPAVQQ
;
A
#
# COMPACT_ATOMS: atom_id res chain seq x y z
N SER A 1 -20.16 -42.38 17.84
CA SER A 1 -19.81 -40.98 17.54
C SER A 1 -20.33 -40.61 16.15
N ILE A 2 -21.09 -39.51 16.03
CA ILE A 2 -21.66 -39.01 14.76
C ILE A 2 -20.59 -38.76 13.70
N VAL A 3 -19.36 -38.48 14.16
CA VAL A 3 -18.17 -38.19 13.35
C VAL A 3 -17.77 -39.38 12.45
N LYS A 4 -17.98 -40.63 12.89
CA LYS A 4 -17.69 -41.83 12.07
C LYS A 4 -18.77 -42.15 11.04
N ARG A 5 -20.01 -41.69 11.24
CA ARG A 5 -21.14 -41.98 10.33
C ARG A 5 -21.24 -40.99 9.16
N CYS A 6 -20.64 -39.80 9.30
CA CYS A 6 -20.68 -38.75 8.28
C CYS A 6 -19.38 -38.63 7.47
N GLY A 7 -18.45 -39.60 7.55
CA GLY A 7 -17.24 -39.62 6.73
C GLY A 7 -16.26 -38.46 6.98
N LEU A 8 -16.40 -37.73 8.10
CA LEU A 8 -15.50 -36.63 8.43
C LEU A 8 -14.19 -37.20 8.99
N PRO A 9 -13.03 -36.82 8.44
CA PRO A 9 -11.75 -37.34 8.87
C PRO A 9 -11.55 -37.04 10.35
N SER A 10 -11.42 -38.10 11.15
CA SER A 10 -11.14 -38.04 12.58
C SER A 10 -9.96 -37.09 12.83
N SER A 11 -10.20 -36.05 13.62
CA SER A 11 -9.22 -35.04 14.04
C SER A 11 -8.07 -35.70 14.80
N GLY A 12 -7.08 -36.19 14.06
CA GLY A 12 -5.93 -36.91 14.59
C GLY A 12 -4.71 -36.91 13.67
N LYS A 13 -4.85 -36.45 12.42
CA LYS A 13 -3.69 -36.13 11.58
C LYS A 13 -3.25 -34.71 11.92
N ARG A 14 -2.12 -34.56 12.60
CA ARG A 14 -1.37 -33.30 12.64
C ARG A 14 -1.31 -32.79 11.20
N ARG A 15 -1.83 -31.58 10.94
CA ARG A 15 -1.55 -30.89 9.68
C ARG A 15 -0.04 -30.87 9.53
N GLU A 16 0.48 -31.50 8.48
CA GLU A 16 1.87 -31.31 8.12
C GLU A 16 2.11 -29.81 7.98
N PRO A 17 3.23 -29.26 8.51
CA PRO A 17 3.54 -27.85 8.31
C PRO A 17 3.42 -27.57 6.82
N LEU A 18 2.68 -26.51 6.44
CA LEU A 18 2.63 -26.07 5.05
C LEU A 18 4.08 -26.01 4.57
N ARG A 19 4.41 -26.76 3.51
CA ARG A 19 5.70 -26.62 2.82
C ARG A 19 5.67 -25.26 2.14
N VAL A 20 5.93 -24.22 2.92
CA VAL A 20 6.21 -22.89 2.40
C VAL A 20 7.45 -23.07 1.53
N TYR A 21 7.35 -22.68 0.27
CA TYR A 21 8.48 -22.68 -0.64
C TYR A 21 9.62 -21.89 0.03
N GLN A 22 10.72 -22.56 0.38
CA GLN A 22 11.91 -21.89 0.88
C GLN A 22 12.53 -21.13 -0.27
N ILE A 23 12.44 -19.80 -0.19
CA ILE A 23 13.09 -18.91 -1.15
C ILE A 23 14.61 -19.07 -0.96
N PRO A 24 15.37 -19.52 -1.97
CA PRO A 24 16.82 -19.66 -1.86
C PRO A 24 17.47 -18.33 -1.46
N GLN A 25 18.32 -18.34 -0.44
CA GLN A 25 18.97 -17.11 0.08
C GLN A 25 19.90 -16.43 -0.93
N ARG A 26 20.34 -17.14 -1.98
CA ARG A 26 21.13 -16.57 -3.09
C ARG A 26 20.63 -17.13 -4.41
N ARG A 27 20.01 -16.28 -5.23
CA ARG A 27 19.67 -16.60 -6.62
C ARG A 27 20.87 -16.20 -7.47
N ARG A 28 21.72 -17.14 -7.86
CA ARG A 28 22.78 -16.84 -8.83
C ARG A 28 22.21 -16.95 -10.24
N ILE A 29 22.78 -16.21 -11.18
CA ILE A 29 22.47 -16.37 -12.60
C ILE A 29 22.91 -17.79 -13.00
N SER A 30 21.99 -18.60 -13.52
CA SER A 30 22.25 -20.00 -13.89
C SER A 30 23.11 -20.16 -15.16
N LYS A 31 23.44 -19.05 -15.82
CA LYS A 31 24.31 -19.01 -17.00
C LYS A 31 25.78 -19.10 -16.58
N ASP A 32 26.61 -19.56 -17.50
CA ASP A 32 28.07 -19.52 -17.37
C ASP A 32 28.52 -18.06 -17.09
N PRO A 33 29.30 -17.80 -16.02
CA PRO A 33 29.78 -16.46 -15.65
C PRO A 33 30.40 -15.67 -16.80
N GLU A 34 31.08 -16.34 -17.73
CA GLU A 34 31.73 -15.68 -18.87
C GLU A 34 30.71 -15.13 -19.89
N GLN A 35 29.57 -15.81 -20.04
CA GLN A 35 28.51 -15.46 -20.99
C GLN A 35 27.48 -14.48 -20.43
N VAL A 36 27.56 -14.14 -19.14
CA VAL A 36 26.65 -13.18 -18.50
C VAL A 36 26.82 -11.81 -19.13
N THR A 37 25.72 -11.21 -19.59
CA THR A 37 25.69 -9.86 -20.16
C THR A 37 25.33 -8.81 -19.11
N MET A 38 25.53 -7.53 -19.42
CA MET A 38 25.03 -6.45 -18.55
C MET A 38 23.51 -6.50 -18.37
N SER A 39 22.75 -6.88 -19.39
CA SER A 39 21.29 -7.03 -19.28
C SER A 39 20.90 -8.17 -18.34
N ASP A 40 21.65 -9.28 -18.32
CA ASP A 40 21.45 -10.35 -17.34
C ASP A 40 21.69 -9.86 -15.91
N LEU A 41 22.71 -9.02 -15.69
CA LEU A 41 22.97 -8.41 -14.38
C LEU A 41 21.85 -7.45 -13.96
N LYS A 42 21.37 -6.59 -14.88
CA LYS A 42 20.23 -5.69 -14.62
C LYS A 42 18.99 -6.48 -14.22
N LEU A 43 18.63 -7.50 -15.00
CA LEU A 43 17.48 -8.36 -14.70
C LEU A 43 17.64 -9.09 -13.36
N GLN A 44 18.84 -9.53 -13.02
CA GLN A 44 19.14 -10.15 -11.74
C GLN A 44 18.98 -9.17 -10.58
N ALA A 45 19.47 -7.94 -10.73
CA ALA A 45 19.32 -6.88 -9.75
C ALA A 45 17.83 -6.57 -9.50
N VAL A 46 17.05 -6.36 -10.58
CA VAL A 46 15.60 -6.11 -10.48
C VAL A 46 14.92 -7.24 -9.69
N LYS A 47 15.19 -8.50 -10.04
CA LYS A 47 14.64 -9.64 -9.31
C LYS A 47 15.00 -9.59 -7.83
N GLU A 48 16.29 -9.52 -7.49
CA GLU A 48 16.72 -9.53 -6.08
C GLU A 48 16.09 -8.40 -5.27
N ILE A 49 16.05 -7.18 -5.82
CA ILE A 49 15.47 -6.00 -5.16
C ILE A 49 13.97 -6.18 -5.00
N CYS A 50 13.21 -6.57 -6.03
CA CYS A 50 11.77 -6.80 -5.90
C CYS A 50 11.44 -7.82 -4.81
N TYR A 51 12.25 -8.87 -4.67
CA TYR A 51 12.08 -9.83 -3.57
C TYR A 51 12.41 -9.25 -2.20
N GLU A 52 13.48 -8.47 -2.07
CA GLU A 52 13.80 -7.78 -0.80
C GLU A 52 12.68 -6.81 -0.42
N VAL A 53 12.15 -6.07 -1.39
CA VAL A 53 11.02 -5.15 -1.19
C VAL A 53 9.75 -5.90 -0.77
N ALA A 54 9.44 -7.03 -1.41
CA ALA A 54 8.29 -7.87 -1.06
C ALA A 54 8.43 -8.49 0.34
N LEU A 55 9.64 -8.90 0.74
CA LEU A 55 9.92 -9.40 2.10
C LEU A 55 9.81 -8.29 3.16
N GLY A 56 10.00 -7.02 2.76
CA GLY A 56 9.81 -5.84 3.59
C GLY A 56 8.42 -5.20 3.46
N ASP A 57 7.40 -5.97 3.06
CA ASP A 57 6.01 -5.55 2.93
C ASP A 57 5.81 -4.27 2.09
N PHE A 58 6.64 -4.06 1.06
CA PHE A 58 6.53 -2.94 0.13
C PHE A 58 6.65 -1.54 0.77
N ARG A 59 7.31 -1.43 1.93
CA ARG A 59 7.46 -0.15 2.65
C ARG A 59 8.65 0.72 2.19
N HIS A 60 9.34 0.29 1.14
CA HIS A 60 10.55 0.97 0.68
C HIS A 60 10.17 2.24 -0.10
N SER A 61 10.79 3.36 0.27
CA SER A 61 10.71 4.61 -0.45
C SER A 61 11.50 4.56 -1.76
N ARG A 62 11.23 5.51 -2.68
CA ARG A 62 11.98 5.65 -3.94
C ARG A 62 13.49 5.78 -3.72
N ARG A 63 13.91 6.55 -2.71
CA ARG A 63 15.34 6.73 -2.37
C ARG A 63 15.98 5.44 -1.84
N GLU A 64 15.22 4.64 -1.09
CA GLU A 64 15.70 3.34 -0.61
C GLU A 64 15.83 2.35 -1.76
N MET A 65 14.89 2.33 -2.72
CA MET A 65 15.02 1.53 -3.94
C MET A 65 16.23 1.93 -4.80
N GLU A 66 16.50 3.23 -4.96
CA GLU A 66 17.71 3.71 -5.64
C GLU A 66 18.98 3.25 -4.93
N ALA A 67 19.02 3.30 -3.59
CA ALA A 67 20.15 2.82 -2.81
C ALA A 67 20.37 1.30 -2.99
N LEU A 68 19.29 0.51 -2.97
CA LEU A 68 19.35 -0.93 -3.24
C LEU A 68 19.88 -1.21 -4.65
N ALA A 69 19.40 -0.48 -5.67
CA ALA A 69 19.86 -0.63 -7.05
C ALA A 69 21.36 -0.34 -7.21
N ILE A 70 21.86 0.72 -6.56
CA ILE A 70 23.30 1.05 -6.57
C ILE A 70 24.13 -0.08 -5.95
N VAL A 71 23.73 -0.55 -4.75
CA VAL A 71 24.47 -1.59 -4.03
C VAL A 71 24.45 -2.91 -4.80
N LYS A 72 23.29 -3.31 -5.32
CA LYS A 72 23.13 -4.56 -6.08
C LYS A 72 23.86 -4.55 -7.40
N MET A 73 23.78 -3.48 -8.18
CA MET A 73 24.52 -3.38 -9.44
C MET A 73 26.03 -3.43 -9.21
N LYS A 74 26.54 -2.74 -8.19
CA LYS A 74 27.97 -2.79 -7.83
C LYS A 74 28.41 -4.19 -7.37
N GLU A 75 27.60 -4.86 -6.57
CA GLU A 75 27.89 -6.23 -6.12
C GLU A 75 27.96 -7.20 -7.31
N LEU A 76 26.96 -7.16 -8.20
CA LEU A 76 26.85 -8.03 -9.36
C LEU A 76 27.97 -7.78 -10.38
N CYS A 77 28.23 -6.52 -10.74
CA CYS A 77 29.34 -6.15 -11.63
C CYS A 77 30.68 -6.65 -11.08
N ARG A 78 30.92 -6.50 -9.77
CA ARG A 78 32.12 -7.01 -9.10
C ARG A 78 32.20 -8.54 -9.11
N MET A 79 31.11 -9.25 -8.81
CA MET A 79 31.09 -10.72 -8.79
C MET A 79 31.33 -11.35 -10.17
N TYR A 80 30.82 -10.72 -11.23
CA TYR A 80 30.94 -11.21 -12.61
C TYR A 80 32.04 -10.52 -13.42
N GLY A 81 32.90 -9.73 -12.78
CA GLY A 81 34.04 -9.06 -13.43
C GLY A 81 33.65 -8.09 -14.55
N LYS A 82 32.41 -7.58 -14.55
CA LYS A 82 31.92 -6.63 -15.57
C LYS A 82 32.20 -5.19 -15.12
N ARG A 83 32.76 -4.38 -16.01
CA ARG A 83 32.91 -2.95 -15.80
C ARG A 83 31.76 -2.24 -16.49
N ASP A 84 31.00 -1.47 -15.73
CA ASP A 84 29.94 -0.64 -16.26
C ASP A 84 30.48 0.76 -16.55
N ALA A 85 30.43 1.19 -17.81
CA ALA A 85 30.88 2.52 -18.23
C ALA A 85 29.87 3.62 -17.87
N ALA A 86 28.60 3.25 -17.70
CA ALA A 86 27.49 4.16 -17.41
C ALA A 86 26.79 3.77 -16.12
N GLU A 87 27.56 3.55 -15.04
CA GLU A 87 27.05 3.10 -13.73
C GLU A 87 25.81 3.88 -13.30
N LYS A 88 25.86 5.22 -13.45
CA LYS A 88 24.77 6.13 -13.07
C LYS A 88 23.47 5.87 -13.80
N ASP A 89 23.52 5.55 -15.07
CA ASP A 89 22.31 5.34 -15.88
C ASP A 89 21.81 3.91 -15.68
N THR A 90 22.72 2.94 -15.59
CA THR A 90 22.38 1.54 -15.34
C THR A 90 21.61 1.32 -14.04
N TRP A 91 22.07 1.86 -12.89
CA TRP A 91 21.33 1.64 -11.64
C TRP A 91 20.03 2.44 -11.59
N ARG A 92 19.92 3.55 -12.33
CA ARG A 92 18.66 4.30 -12.46
C ARG A 92 17.61 3.53 -13.25
N GLU A 93 18.02 2.93 -14.37
CA GLU A 93 17.15 2.04 -15.15
C GLU A 93 16.66 0.87 -14.29
N VAL A 94 17.56 0.22 -13.54
CA VAL A 94 17.18 -0.86 -12.62
C VAL A 94 16.23 -0.38 -11.53
N ALA A 95 16.47 0.78 -10.92
CA ALA A 95 15.57 1.34 -9.92
C ALA A 95 14.18 1.67 -10.51
N GLN A 96 14.14 2.16 -11.74
CA GLN A 96 12.90 2.41 -12.46
C GLN A 96 12.14 1.11 -12.77
N ASP A 97 12.83 0.08 -13.29
CA ASP A 97 12.24 -1.23 -13.55
C ASP A 97 11.67 -1.88 -12.28
N VAL A 98 12.37 -1.74 -11.14
CA VAL A 98 11.87 -2.21 -9.84
C VAL A 98 10.62 -1.43 -9.46
N TRP A 99 10.63 -0.10 -9.58
CA TRP A 99 9.46 0.73 -9.27
C TRP A 99 8.23 0.32 -10.09
N ASP A 100 8.42 0.15 -11.40
CA ASP A 100 7.37 -0.23 -12.34
C ASP A 100 6.87 -1.67 -12.09
N THR A 101 7.76 -2.59 -11.68
CA THR A 101 7.41 -3.99 -11.40
C THR A 101 6.67 -4.15 -10.07
N VAL A 102 7.11 -3.43 -9.03
CA VAL A 102 6.54 -3.56 -7.68
C VAL A 102 5.19 -2.84 -7.62
N GLY A 103 4.98 -1.80 -8.46
CA GLY A 103 3.73 -1.07 -8.48
C GLY A 103 3.42 -0.48 -7.10
N ILE A 104 4.45 0.01 -6.40
CA ILE A 104 4.22 0.89 -5.24
C ILE A 104 3.65 2.17 -5.83
N GLU A 105 2.33 2.17 -5.98
CA GLU A 105 1.57 3.38 -6.18
C GLU A 105 1.87 4.24 -4.96
N ASP A 106 2.78 5.19 -5.14
CA ASP A 106 2.75 6.39 -4.32
C ASP A 106 1.30 6.86 -4.50
N GLU A 107 0.45 6.80 -3.46
CA GLU A 107 -0.95 7.24 -3.51
C GLU A 107 -1.09 8.72 -3.95
N ARG A 108 0.02 9.38 -4.28
CA ARG A 108 0.16 10.67 -4.96
C ARG A 108 0.14 10.62 -6.49
N ALA A 109 0.25 9.47 -7.15
CA ALA A 109 0.47 9.36 -8.59
C ALA A 109 -0.67 8.68 -9.38
N GLN A 110 -1.74 8.25 -8.71
CA GLN A 110 -2.79 7.42 -9.30
C GLN A 110 -4.08 8.20 -9.63
N GLU A 111 -3.95 9.41 -10.16
CA GLU A 111 -5.06 10.09 -10.84
C GLU A 111 -4.68 10.58 -12.25
N THR A 112 -3.73 9.91 -12.91
CA THR A 112 -3.37 10.24 -14.31
C THR A 112 -3.25 8.99 -15.19
N THR A 113 -4.27 8.15 -15.18
CA THR A 113 -4.50 7.21 -16.30
C THR A 113 -5.92 7.34 -16.81
N ASP A 114 -6.28 8.55 -17.23
CA ASP A 114 -7.32 8.76 -18.24
C ASP A 114 -7.10 10.14 -18.89
N GLY A 115 -6.62 10.14 -20.13
CA GLY A 115 -6.67 11.32 -21.00
C GLY A 115 -5.36 12.12 -21.14
N ALA A 116 -4.64 11.78 -22.21
CA ALA A 116 -3.87 12.65 -23.10
C ALA A 116 -3.49 14.08 -22.66
N ALA A 117 -2.18 14.33 -22.82
CA ALA A 117 -1.57 15.56 -23.30
C ALA A 117 -1.63 16.82 -22.41
N ASP A 118 -0.42 17.22 -22.05
CA ASP A 118 0.10 18.59 -22.03
C ASP A 118 0.63 19.04 -20.66
N GLY A 119 1.87 19.50 -20.70
CA GLY A 119 2.70 19.70 -19.52
C GLY A 119 2.38 21.01 -18.83
N GLU A 120 1.51 20.98 -17.81
CA GLU A 120 1.43 22.05 -16.78
C GLU A 120 0.68 21.63 -15.49
N GLY A 121 0.54 20.31 -15.22
CA GLY A 121 -0.42 19.78 -14.24
C GLY A 121 -0.06 19.88 -12.75
N GLY A 122 1.20 20.12 -12.39
CA GLY A 122 1.65 20.00 -10.99
C GLY A 122 1.09 21.03 -10.01
N ARG A 123 0.74 22.23 -10.49
CA ARG A 123 0.14 23.29 -9.65
C ARG A 123 -1.39 23.19 -9.63
N SER A 124 -2.01 22.85 -10.76
CA SER A 124 -3.46 22.74 -10.89
C SER A 124 -4.06 21.66 -9.97
N GLY A 125 -3.40 20.49 -9.86
CA GLY A 125 -3.83 19.42 -8.96
C GLY A 125 -3.79 19.81 -7.47
N VAL A 126 -2.75 20.54 -7.05
CA VAL A 126 -2.64 21.04 -5.65
C VAL A 126 -3.72 22.07 -5.34
N TYR A 127 -4.03 22.98 -6.27
CA TYR A 127 -5.12 23.94 -6.11
C TYR A 127 -6.49 23.25 -6.06
N ASN A 128 -6.71 22.21 -6.87
CA ASN A 128 -7.94 21.43 -6.86
C ASN A 128 -8.14 20.66 -5.54
N LEU A 129 -7.08 20.00 -5.05
CA LEU A 129 -7.11 19.32 -3.75
C LEU A 129 -7.36 20.29 -2.60
N LYS A 130 -6.72 21.47 -2.63
CA LYS A 130 -6.98 22.53 -1.65
C LYS A 130 -8.45 22.95 -1.66
N ALA A 131 -9.04 23.17 -2.84
CA ALA A 131 -10.46 23.51 -2.96
C ALA A 131 -11.38 22.40 -2.44
N HIS A 132 -11.02 21.13 -2.64
CA HIS A 132 -11.76 19.99 -2.06
C HIS A 132 -11.67 19.96 -0.53
N ILE A 133 -10.50 20.22 0.03
CA ILE A 133 -10.30 20.31 1.49
C ILE A 133 -11.13 21.46 2.07
N ASP A 134 -11.11 22.64 1.43
CA ASP A 134 -11.90 23.79 1.85
C ASP A 134 -13.40 23.45 1.81
N LYS A 135 -13.88 22.83 0.72
CA LYS A 135 -15.28 22.40 0.60
C LYS A 135 -15.70 21.37 1.65
N LEU A 136 -14.85 20.39 1.95
CA LEU A 136 -15.12 19.40 3.00
C LEU A 136 -15.16 20.06 4.38
N THR A 137 -14.34 21.08 4.59
CA THR A 137 -14.32 21.87 5.84
C THR A 137 -15.64 22.64 6.01
N ASP A 138 -16.13 23.25 4.94
CA ASP A 138 -17.42 23.95 4.93
C ASP A 138 -18.58 22.99 5.24
N ILE A 139 -18.61 21.83 4.59
CA ILE A 139 -19.62 20.78 4.84
C ILE A 139 -19.58 20.32 6.30
N LEU A 140 -18.38 20.11 6.86
CA LEU A 140 -18.23 19.67 8.25
C LEU A 140 -18.77 20.72 9.24
N GLN A 141 -18.51 21.99 8.97
CA GLN A 141 -18.99 23.10 9.79
C GLN A 141 -20.52 23.23 9.71
N GLU A 142 -21.10 23.09 8.51
CA GLU A 142 -22.56 23.08 8.33
C GLU A 142 -23.22 21.91 9.08
N VAL A 143 -22.66 20.70 8.97
CA VAL A 143 -23.17 19.52 9.69
C VAL A 143 -23.10 19.73 11.21
N LYS A 144 -22.03 20.37 11.71
CA LYS A 144 -21.88 20.70 13.13
C LYS A 144 -22.97 21.68 13.60
N GLU A 145 -23.26 22.72 12.82
CA GLU A 145 -24.32 23.68 13.13
C GLU A 145 -25.71 23.04 13.11
N GLN A 146 -25.99 22.19 12.11
CA GLN A 146 -27.22 21.41 12.07
C GLN A 146 -27.36 20.46 13.26
N ASN A 147 -26.26 19.86 13.72
CA ASN A 147 -26.26 18.99 14.89
C ASN A 147 -26.61 19.76 16.17
N ASN A 148 -25.95 20.91 16.39
CA ASN A 148 -26.24 21.78 17.54
C ASN A 148 -27.71 22.25 17.56
N MET A 149 -28.28 22.62 16.41
CA MET A 149 -29.70 23.00 16.34
C MET A 149 -30.61 21.83 16.72
N LYS A 150 -30.35 20.64 16.20
CA LYS A 150 -31.13 19.43 16.53
C LYS A 150 -31.01 19.07 18.01
N ASP A 151 -29.85 19.27 18.64
CA ASP A 151 -29.67 19.02 20.06
C ASP A 151 -30.52 19.97 20.92
N GLU A 152 -30.59 21.25 20.56
CA GLU A 152 -31.47 22.20 21.25
C GLU A 152 -32.96 21.88 21.02
N GLU A 153 -33.35 21.42 19.84
CA GLU A 153 -34.71 20.93 19.59
C GLU A 153 -35.04 19.69 20.44
N ILE A 154 -34.14 18.72 20.50
CA ILE A 154 -34.28 17.51 21.33
C ILE A 154 -34.40 17.91 22.80
N LYS A 155 -33.58 18.84 23.27
CA LYS A 155 -33.63 19.37 24.63
C LYS A 155 -34.96 20.04 24.92
N ALA A 156 -35.44 20.92 24.04
CA ALA A 156 -36.73 21.58 24.17
C ALA A 156 -37.90 20.58 24.19
N LEU A 157 -37.85 19.52 23.36
CA LEU A 157 -38.85 18.44 23.37
C LEU A 157 -38.80 17.64 24.68
N ARG A 158 -37.61 17.28 25.17
CA ARG A 158 -37.42 16.60 26.45
C ARG A 158 -37.95 17.42 27.63
N ASP A 159 -37.68 18.72 27.65
CA ASP A 159 -38.17 19.63 28.70
C ASP A 159 -39.70 19.73 28.71
N ARG A 160 -40.33 19.77 27.53
CA ARG A 160 -41.80 19.73 27.41
C ARG A 160 -42.37 18.40 27.88
N MET A 161 -41.73 17.29 27.50
CA MET A 161 -42.13 15.95 27.94
C MET A 161 -42.09 15.83 29.46
N MET A 162 -41.01 16.27 30.12
CA MET A 162 -40.91 16.26 31.59
C MET A 162 -42.00 17.11 32.26
N LYS A 163 -42.36 18.26 31.68
CA LYS A 163 -43.49 19.06 32.19
C LYS A 163 -44.81 18.31 32.06
N MET A 164 -45.05 17.63 30.93
CA MET A 164 -46.25 16.80 30.76
C MET A 164 -46.27 15.63 31.75
N GLU A 165 -45.14 14.94 31.95
CA GLU A 165 -45.00 13.86 32.95
C GLU A 165 -45.26 14.35 34.38
N SER A 166 -44.88 15.59 34.71
CA SER A 166 -45.12 16.16 36.04
C SER A 166 -46.60 16.48 36.34
N ILE A 167 -47.43 16.63 35.31
CA ILE A 167 -48.86 16.96 35.42
C ILE A 167 -49.72 15.69 35.41
N ILE A 168 -49.19 14.58 34.90
CA ILE A 168 -49.86 13.27 34.96
C ILE A 168 -49.73 12.79 36.41
N PRO A 169 -50.83 12.68 37.18
CA PRO A 169 -50.78 12.06 38.50
C PRO A 169 -50.18 10.67 38.32
N ALA A 170 -49.18 10.31 39.14
CA ALA A 170 -48.69 8.94 39.17
C ALA A 170 -49.87 8.04 39.49
N VAL A 171 -50.45 7.40 38.48
CA VAL A 171 -51.39 6.29 38.65
C VAL A 171 -50.51 5.11 39.10
N GLN A 172 -50.15 5.15 40.37
CA GLN A 172 -49.56 4.06 41.11
C GLN A 172 -50.69 3.36 41.86
N GLN A 173 -50.97 2.15 41.38
CA GLN A 173 -51.80 1.06 41.91
C GLN A 173 -53.32 1.17 41.79
#